data_AF-A0A0W8DTL2-F1
#
_entry.id   AF-A0A0W8DTL2-F1
#
_cell.length_a   1.000
_cell.length_b   1.000
_cell.length_c   1.000
_cell.angle_alpha   90.00
_cell.angle_beta   90.00
_cell.angle_gamma   90.00
#
_symmetry.space_group_name_H-M   'P 1'
#
loop_
_entity.id
_entity.type
_entity.pdbx_description
1 polymer ?
#
loop_
_entity_poly.entity_id
_entity_poly.type
_entity_poly.pdbx_seq_one_letter_code
_entity_poly.pdbx_strand_id
1 'polypeptide(L)'
;MTLPRDVRLGGMVLVSGGAIVGPHSSANASDAAATPILQVTGALDDVYPTALAVLTRREFKKRYTQRDTELFTSLVRPHKGHAMVDSREDMQHVMLFFSKHLYLRNIELENRSDIIELQM
;
A
#
# COMPACT_ATOMS: atom_id res chain seq x y z
N MET A 1 14.05 -14.96 -6.24
CA MET A 1 12.67 -15.38 -6.59
C MET A 1 11.97 -14.19 -7.24
N THR A 2 11.38 -14.37 -8.42
CA THR A 2 10.51 -13.36 -9.04
C THR A 2 9.06 -13.79 -8.82
N LEU A 3 8.26 -12.94 -8.16
CA LEU A 3 6.81 -13.14 -8.06
C LEU A 3 6.22 -13.24 -9.48
N PRO A 4 5.33 -14.21 -9.77
CA PRO A 4 4.57 -14.22 -11.02
C PRO A 4 3.81 -12.91 -11.17
N ARG A 5 3.77 -12.36 -12.39
CA ARG A 5 3.19 -11.03 -12.69
C ARG A 5 1.71 -10.91 -12.32
N ASP A 6 1.03 -12.04 -12.21
CA ASP A 6 -0.40 -12.14 -11.93
C ASP A 6 -0.71 -12.28 -10.43
N VAL A 7 0.32 -12.42 -9.59
CA VAL A 7 0.12 -12.46 -8.14
C VAL A 7 -0.19 -11.06 -7.63
N ARG A 8 -1.47 -10.84 -7.33
CA ARG A 8 -1.95 -9.63 -6.66
C ARG A 8 -1.50 -9.65 -5.20
N LEU A 9 -0.74 -8.64 -4.79
CA LEU A 9 -0.47 -8.43 -3.36
C LEU A 9 -1.79 -8.14 -2.63
N GLY A 10 -1.94 -8.68 -1.42
CA GLY A 10 -3.16 -8.50 -0.62
C GLY A 10 -3.41 -7.04 -0.24
N GLY A 11 -2.36 -6.22 -0.15
CA GLY A 11 -2.45 -4.78 0.03
C GLY A 11 -1.11 -4.15 0.37
N MET A 12 -1.03 -2.83 0.32
CA MET A 12 0.14 -2.05 0.69
C MET A 12 -0.27 -0.92 1.63
N VAL A 13 0.52 -0.71 2.69
CA VAL A 13 0.35 0.42 3.60
C VAL A 13 1.55 1.35 3.44
N LEU A 14 1.30 2.60 3.10
CA LEU A 14 2.29 3.66 2.98
C LEU A 14 2.14 4.58 4.20
N VAL A 15 3.18 4.71 5.01
CA VAL A 15 3.16 5.57 6.21
C VAL A 15 4.22 6.65 6.04
N SER A 16 3.81 7.92 6.05
CA SER A 16 4.69 9.07 5.83
C SER A 16 5.57 8.91 4.57
N GLY A 17 4.97 8.39 3.49
CA GLY A 17 5.68 8.05 2.27
C GLY A 17 4.76 7.72 1.09
N GLY A 18 5.38 7.40 -0.04
CA GLY A 18 4.68 7.06 -1.27
C GLY A 18 5.57 7.02 -2.49
N ALA A 19 5.03 7.43 -3.64
CA ALA A 19 5.78 7.48 -4.88
C ALA A 19 6.92 8.51 -4.78
N ILE A 20 8.09 8.10 -5.25
CA ILE A 20 9.28 8.93 -5.40
C ILE A 20 9.70 8.88 -6.86
N VAL A 21 9.92 10.05 -7.46
CA VAL A 21 10.44 10.15 -8.83
C VAL A 21 11.96 10.21 -8.75
N GLY A 22 12.64 9.35 -9.50
CA GLY A 22 14.10 9.29 -9.53
C GLY A 22 14.62 8.28 -10.57
N PRO A 23 15.94 8.06 -10.63
CA PRO A 23 16.57 7.14 -11.60
C PRO A 23 16.06 5.70 -11.53
N HIS A 24 15.43 5.32 -10.41
CA HIS A 24 14.83 4.01 -10.18
C HIS A 24 13.37 3.91 -10.69
N SER A 25 12.80 4.99 -11.20
CA SER A 25 11.46 5.01 -11.78
C SER A 25 11.52 4.31 -13.15
N SER A 26 11.36 2.99 -13.15
CA SER A 26 11.28 2.22 -14.39
C SER A 26 9.98 2.53 -15.14
N ALA A 27 10.02 2.51 -16.48
CA ALA A 27 8.82 2.47 -17.29
C ALA A 27 7.95 1.28 -16.84
N ASN A 28 6.77 1.62 -16.37
CA ASN A 28 5.86 0.72 -15.70
C ASN A 28 5.22 -0.28 -16.69
N ALA A 29 5.27 -1.58 -16.38
CA ALA A 29 4.57 -2.60 -17.18
C ALA A 29 3.04 -2.35 -17.15
N SER A 30 2.40 -2.34 -18.33
CA SER A 30 0.98 -1.99 -18.49
C SER A 30 0.00 -2.94 -17.80
N ASP A 31 0.43 -4.16 -17.47
CA ASP A 31 -0.47 -5.27 -17.16
C ASP A 31 -0.40 -5.73 -15.68
N ALA A 32 0.19 -4.94 -14.79
CA ALA A 32 0.23 -5.30 -13.38
C ALA A 32 -1.16 -5.17 -12.74
N ALA A 33 -1.58 -6.16 -11.94
CA ALA A 33 -2.84 -6.09 -11.20
C ALA A 33 -2.83 -4.96 -10.15
N ALA A 34 -3.93 -4.22 -10.03
CA ALA A 34 -4.06 -3.14 -9.06
C ALA A 34 -4.08 -3.68 -7.61
N THR A 35 -3.11 -3.24 -6.82
CA THR A 35 -3.00 -3.59 -5.39
C THR A 35 -3.76 -2.58 -4.54
N PRO A 36 -4.57 -3.01 -3.53
CA PRO A 36 -5.14 -2.09 -2.54
C PRO A 36 -4.07 -1.31 -1.79
N ILE A 37 -4.27 0.00 -1.60
CA ILE A 37 -3.32 0.88 -0.91
C ILE A 37 -4.04 1.67 0.18
N LEU A 38 -3.47 1.64 1.39
CA LEU A 38 -3.74 2.64 2.42
C LEU A 38 -2.53 3.57 2.53
N GLN A 39 -2.74 4.87 2.36
CA GLN A 39 -1.73 5.89 2.60
C GLN A 39 -2.09 6.70 3.84
N VAL A 40 -1.20 6.73 4.84
CA VAL A 40 -1.31 7.53 6.06
C VAL A 40 -0.26 8.63 6.01
N THR A 41 -0.69 9.88 5.98
CA THR A 41 0.17 11.06 5.86
C THR A 41 -0.03 12.00 7.05
N GLY A 42 1.05 12.55 7.60
CA GLY A 42 0.96 13.62 8.58
C GLY A 42 0.68 14.99 7.93
N ALA A 43 -0.25 15.76 8.49
CA ALA A 43 -0.50 17.13 8.03
C ALA A 43 0.68 18.07 8.34
N LEU A 44 1.49 17.71 9.33
CA LEU A 44 2.68 18.44 9.77
C LEU A 44 3.97 17.77 9.30
N ASP A 45 3.89 16.81 8.36
CA ASP A 45 5.05 16.12 7.79
C ASP A 45 5.78 17.06 6.83
N ASP A 46 7.00 17.48 7.20
CA ASP A 46 7.87 18.36 6.42
C ASP A 46 8.87 17.59 5.55
N VAL A 47 9.03 16.29 5.79
CA VAL A 47 9.92 15.39 5.02
C VAL A 47 9.19 14.79 3.82
N TYR A 48 7.96 14.30 4.02
CA TYR A 48 7.06 13.81 2.98
C TYR A 48 5.72 14.55 3.04
N PRO A 49 5.67 15.80 2.55
CA PRO A 49 4.49 16.64 2.70
C PRO A 49 3.28 16.11 1.95
N THR A 50 2.09 16.55 2.36
CA THR A 50 0.79 16.16 1.77
C THR A 50 0.75 16.31 0.24
N ALA A 51 1.48 17.27 -0.33
CA ALA A 51 1.59 17.44 -1.78
C ALA A 51 2.21 16.20 -2.48
N LEU A 52 3.21 15.55 -1.87
CA LEU A 52 3.80 14.30 -2.39
C LEU A 52 2.86 13.10 -2.21
N ALA A 53 2.10 13.06 -1.11
CA ALA A 53 1.05 12.06 -0.94
C ALA A 53 -0.04 12.17 -2.04
N VAL A 54 -0.47 13.40 -2.36
CA VAL A 54 -1.39 13.67 -3.48
C VAL A 54 -0.79 13.22 -4.81
N LEU A 55 0.51 13.45 -5.03
CA LEU A 55 1.21 12.96 -6.22
C LEU A 55 1.17 11.43 -6.32
N THR A 56 1.40 10.72 -5.21
CA THR A 56 1.30 9.25 -5.16
C THR A 56 -0.07 8.76 -5.62
N ARG A 57 -1.14 9.36 -5.09
CA ARG A 57 -2.51 9.02 -5.49
C ARG A 57 -2.75 9.32 -6.97
N ARG A 58 -2.21 10.43 -7.49
CA ARG A 58 -2.32 10.79 -8.92
C ARG A 58 -1.63 9.76 -9.80
N GLU A 59 -0.42 9.33 -9.46
CA GLU A 59 0.30 8.30 -10.22
C GLU A 59 -0.42 6.96 -10.21
N PHE A 60 -1.02 6.56 -9.07
CA PHE A 60 -1.87 5.38 -9.02
C PHE A 60 -3.06 5.50 -9.99
N LYS A 61 -3.77 6.63 -9.98
CA LYS A 61 -4.91 6.87 -10.87
C LYS A 61 -4.56 6.91 -12.35
N LYS A 62 -3.36 7.37 -12.71
CA LYS A 62 -2.88 7.36 -14.10
C LYS A 62 -2.65 5.94 -14.61
N ARG A 63 -2.29 5.01 -13.71
CA ARG A 63 -1.89 3.65 -14.07
C ARG A 63 -3.06 2.67 -14.19
N TYR A 64 -4.10 2.86 -13.39
CA TYR A 64 -5.18 1.89 -13.26
C TYR A 64 -6.53 2.44 -13.71
N THR A 65 -7.48 1.54 -13.95
CA THR A 65 -8.82 1.92 -14.42
C THR A 65 -9.57 2.72 -13.36
N GLN A 66 -10.64 3.42 -13.74
CA GLN A 66 -11.47 4.17 -12.79
C GLN A 66 -12.00 3.29 -11.65
N ARG A 67 -12.36 2.04 -11.94
CA ARG A 67 -12.81 1.06 -10.94
C ARG A 67 -11.71 0.71 -9.93
N ASP A 68 -10.47 0.60 -10.40
CA ASP A 68 -9.33 0.30 -9.53
C ASP A 68 -8.96 1.48 -8.62
N THR A 69 -9.33 2.71 -8.97
CA THR A 69 -9.01 3.88 -8.14
C THR A 69 -9.65 3.85 -6.76
N GLU A 70 -10.73 3.07 -6.59
CA GLU A 70 -11.39 2.81 -5.31
C GLU A 70 -10.51 1.99 -4.35
N LEU A 71 -9.48 1.31 -4.87
CA LEU A 71 -8.52 0.54 -4.09
C LEU A 71 -7.51 1.43 -3.35
N PHE A 72 -7.48 2.74 -3.60
CA PHE A 72 -6.57 3.68 -2.96
C PHE A 72 -7.29 4.53 -1.91
N THR A 73 -7.00 4.28 -0.64
CA THR A 73 -7.46 5.07 0.49
C THR A 73 -6.34 5.99 0.97
N SER A 74 -6.63 7.28 1.16
CA SER A 74 -5.69 8.28 1.66
C SER A 74 -6.24 8.90 2.94
N LEU A 75 -5.43 8.90 4.00
CA LEU A 75 -5.74 9.47 5.30
C LEU A 75 -4.70 10.55 5.63
N VAL A 76 -5.19 11.74 5.97
CA VAL A 76 -4.34 12.85 6.45
C VAL A 76 -4.60 13.03 7.95
N ARG A 77 -3.54 13.00 8.74
CA ARG A 77 -3.55 13.05 10.20
C ARG A 77 -3.21 14.46 10.68
N PRO A 78 -4.17 15.23 11.25
CA PRO A 78 -3.98 16.66 11.52
C PRO A 78 -2.82 17.02 12.46
N HIS A 79 -2.49 16.14 13.40
CA HIS A 79 -1.51 16.39 14.46
C HIS A 79 -0.24 15.55 14.33
N LYS A 80 -0.02 14.94 13.16
CA LYS A 80 1.09 14.02 12.91
C LYS A 80 2.14 14.69 12.03
N GLY A 81 3.41 14.57 12.43
CA GLY A 81 4.59 14.95 11.64
C GLY A 81 5.13 13.78 10.80
N HIS A 82 6.44 13.76 10.55
CA HIS A 82 7.09 12.62 9.91
C HIS A 82 7.31 11.48 10.89
N ALA A 83 6.38 10.52 10.94
CA ALA A 83 6.43 9.43 11.91
C ALA A 83 5.79 8.15 11.37
N MET A 84 6.27 7.01 11.87
CA MET A 84 5.59 5.72 11.74
C MET A 84 4.22 5.74 12.44
N VAL A 85 3.47 4.64 12.39
CA VAL A 85 2.19 4.51 13.13
C VAL A 85 2.44 4.79 14.62
N ASP A 86 1.93 5.92 15.12
CA ASP A 86 2.26 6.48 16.44
C ASP A 86 1.02 6.72 17.32
N SER A 87 -0.17 6.42 16.78
CA SER A 87 -1.43 6.60 17.47
C SER A 87 -2.33 5.37 17.35
N ARG A 88 -3.21 5.21 18.32
CA ARG A 88 -4.25 4.16 18.31
C ARG A 88 -5.13 4.28 17.07
N GLU A 89 -5.44 5.49 16.66
CA GLU A 89 -6.30 5.75 15.51
C GLU A 89 -5.63 5.34 14.19
N ASP A 90 -4.34 5.67 14.01
CA ASP A 90 -3.54 5.19 12.87
C ASP A 90 -3.58 3.65 12.81
N MET A 91 -3.33 2.99 13.95
CA MET A 91 -3.37 1.53 14.04
C MET A 91 -4.75 0.96 13.70
N GLN A 92 -5.83 1.60 14.14
CA GLN A 92 -7.19 1.17 13.81
C GLN A 92 -7.45 1.22 12.30
N HIS A 93 -6.98 2.26 11.61
CA HIS A 93 -7.08 2.34 10.15
C HIS A 93 -6.27 1.24 9.45
N VAL A 94 -5.05 0.96 9.93
CA VAL A 94 -4.21 -0.11 9.40
C VAL A 94 -4.86 -1.48 9.60
N MET A 95 -5.34 -1.76 10.81
CA MET A 95 -6.00 -3.03 11.13
C MET A 95 -7.30 -3.21 10.34
N LEU A 96 -8.09 -2.14 10.17
CA LEU A 96 -9.30 -2.17 9.33
C LEU A 96 -8.97 -2.40 7.85
N PHE A 97 -7.89 -1.82 7.36
CA PHE A 97 -7.42 -2.07 5.99
C PHE A 97 -7.00 -3.53 5.83
N PHE A 98 -6.20 -4.06 6.76
CA PHE A 98 -5.80 -5.46 6.75
C PHE A 98 -6.99 -6.41 6.86
N SER A 99 -7.96 -6.16 7.73
CA SER A 99 -9.14 -7.02 7.84
C SER A 99 -9.98 -7.07 6.54
N LYS A 100 -9.93 -6.02 5.72
CA LYS A 100 -10.66 -5.93 4.45
C LYS A 100 -9.91 -6.55 3.27
N HIS A 101 -8.58 -6.44 3.27
CA HIS A 101 -7.77 -6.70 2.08
C HIS A 101 -6.77 -7.85 2.26
N LEU A 102 -6.34 -8.12 3.50
CA LEU A 102 -5.61 -9.33 3.87
C LEU A 102 -6.62 -10.37 4.38
N TYR A 103 -7.43 -10.89 3.47
CA TYR A 103 -8.12 -12.14 3.77
C TYR A 103 -7.07 -13.25 3.75
N LEU A 104 -6.82 -13.86 4.92
CA LEU A 104 -6.03 -15.08 5.06
C LEU A 104 -6.72 -16.18 4.26
N ARG A 105 -6.41 -16.29 2.97
CA ARG A 105 -6.56 -17.50 2.16
C ARG A 105 -5.98 -17.24 0.78
N ASN A 106 -4.67 -17.40 0.69
CA ASN A 106 -4.09 -17.76 -0.58
C ASN A 106 -3.73 -19.24 -0.49
N ILE A 107 -4.73 -20.09 -0.71
CA ILE A 107 -4.60 -21.56 -0.70
C ILE A 107 -3.46 -22.01 -1.64
N GLU A 108 -3.17 -21.22 -2.67
CA GLU A 108 -2.07 -21.45 -3.60
C GLU A 108 -0.68 -21.16 -2.99
N LEU A 109 -0.56 -20.16 -2.12
CA LEU A 109 0.66 -19.95 -1.31
C LEU A 109 0.78 -21.02 -0.22
N GLU A 110 -0.31 -21.40 0.44
CA GLU A 110 -0.32 -22.45 1.47
C GLU A 110 0.03 -23.84 0.90
N ASN A 111 -0.35 -24.12 -0.35
CA ASN A 111 -0.03 -25.38 -1.04
C ASN A 111 1.36 -25.42 -1.67
N ARG A 112 2.19 -24.39 -1.48
CA ARG A 112 3.57 -24.40 -1.98
C ARG A 112 4.44 -25.31 -1.11
N SER A 113 5.14 -26.22 -1.76
CA SER A 113 6.05 -27.17 -1.10
C SER A 113 7.24 -26.53 -0.38
N ASP A 114 7.50 -25.23 -0.60
CA ASP A 114 8.56 -24.47 0.05
C ASP A 114 8.11 -23.64 1.27
N ILE A 115 6.84 -23.75 1.68
CA ILE A 115 6.33 -23.16 2.92
C ILE A 115 6.14 -24.27 3.97
N ILE A 116 6.75 -24.10 5.14
CA ILE A 116 6.60 -25.01 6.28
C ILE A 116 5.87 -24.26 7.38
N GLU A 117 4.72 -24.78 7.80
CA GLU A 117 3.98 -24.25 8.94
C GLU A 117 4.66 -24.68 10.24
N LEU A 118 5.07 -23.72 11.07
CA LEU A 118 5.63 -23.99 12.39
C LEU A 118 4.48 -24.22 13.36
N GLN A 119 4.32 -25.47 13.83
CA GLN A 119 3.39 -25.76 14.92
C GLN A 119 3.93 -25.16 16.23
N MET A 120 3.11 -24.34 16.88
CA MET A 120 3.27 -23.95 18.29
C MET A 120 2.50 -24.91 19.19
#